data_AF-A0A090S2U7-F1
#
_entry.id   AF-A0A090S2U7-F1
#
_cell.length_a   1.000
_cell.length_b   1.000
_cell.length_c   1.000
_cell.angle_alpha   90.00
_cell.angle_beta   90.00
_cell.angle_gamma   90.00
#
_symmetry.space_group_name_H-M   'P 1'
#
loop_
_entity.id
_entity.type
_entity.pdbx_description
1 polymer ?
#
loop_
_entity_poly.entity_id
_entity_poly.type
_entity_poly.pdbx_seq_one_letter_code
_entity_poly.pdbx_strand_id
1 'polypeptide(L)'
;MAFFAYVADDLLWSLIAGLIYIALAYGTYLGMGADTKYRYAISDLGLIQKKNKEEPEWVHKALIVTSWVCAVGSVFAVTIAGPSVLAGTGILIFFAFSMMKRQPQNKLETCISMRDHWLKVQYNKQRKVIVLYHKFDDCEYEDVMRTKVLRYHSVGDSYLFCNTLSELEVIIDSLENKFNLECTEVMDHRLLFGADALPNDVAAIPFRGTSYSAEDVFELRATNAPLPDWEYR
;
A
#
# COMPACT_ATOMS: atom_id res chain seq x y z
N MET A 1 50.25 0.90 15.38
CA MET A 1 49.86 2.25 14.92
C MET A 1 49.20 2.19 13.53
N ALA A 2 49.84 1.69 12.48
CA ALA A 2 49.25 1.61 11.13
C ALA A 2 48.01 0.69 11.01
N PHE A 3 47.99 -0.46 11.68
CA PHE A 3 46.84 -1.39 11.66
C PHE A 3 45.58 -0.80 12.32
N PHE A 4 45.74 -0.08 13.43
CA PHE A 4 44.63 0.62 14.10
C PHE A 4 44.10 1.81 13.28
N ALA A 5 44.96 2.50 12.54
CA ALA A 5 44.53 3.55 11.62
C ALA A 5 43.74 2.99 10.43
N TYR A 6 44.16 1.85 9.87
CA TYR A 6 43.44 1.17 8.79
C TYR A 6 42.08 0.62 9.23
N VAL A 7 42.00 0.00 10.41
CA VAL A 7 40.72 -0.50 10.97
C VAL A 7 39.80 0.66 11.37
N ALA A 8 40.35 1.77 11.88
CA ALA A 8 39.56 2.96 12.20
C ALA A 8 39.05 3.68 10.94
N ASP A 9 39.84 3.68 9.85
CA ASP A 9 39.42 4.20 8.54
C ASP A 9 38.31 3.32 7.94
N ASP A 10 38.46 2.00 7.98
CA ASP A 10 37.46 1.05 7.46
C ASP A 10 36.15 1.07 8.28
N LEU A 11 36.25 1.26 9.61
CA LEU A 11 35.09 1.48 10.49
C LEU A 11 34.40 2.82 10.19
N LEU A 12 35.17 3.90 9.96
CA LEU A 12 34.63 5.20 9.59
C LEU A 12 33.90 5.12 8.25
N TRP A 13 34.49 4.49 7.24
CA TRP A 13 33.86 4.26 5.94
C TRP A 13 32.61 3.40 6.03
N SER A 14 32.63 2.36 6.87
CA SER A 14 31.47 1.51 7.13
C SER A 14 30.32 2.27 7.82
N LEU A 15 30.64 3.14 8.79
CA LEU A 15 29.65 3.98 9.46
C LEU A 15 29.05 5.03 8.52
N ILE A 16 29.88 5.67 7.69
CA ILE A 16 29.43 6.62 6.67
C ILE A 16 28.52 5.91 5.66
N ALA A 17 28.92 4.73 5.16
CA ALA A 17 28.11 3.93 4.25
C ALA A 17 26.77 3.51 4.88
N GLY A 18 26.78 3.12 6.16
CA GLY A 18 25.57 2.80 6.92
C GLY A 18 24.61 3.98 7.06
N LEU A 19 25.12 5.17 7.38
CA LEU A 19 24.31 6.39 7.48
C LEU A 19 23.72 6.79 6.11
N ILE A 20 24.49 6.69 5.04
CA ILE A 20 24.01 6.93 3.67
C ILE A 20 22.91 5.95 3.31
N TYR A 21 23.08 4.66 3.62
CA TYR A 21 22.06 3.64 3.38
C TYR A 21 20.77 3.94 4.14
N ILE A 22 20.85 4.29 5.43
CA ILE A 22 19.67 4.64 6.24
C ILE A 22 18.98 5.88 5.67
N ALA A 23 19.72 6.93 5.32
CA ALA A 23 19.16 8.15 4.76
C ALA A 23 18.47 7.89 3.42
N LEU A 24 19.08 7.08 2.55
CA LEU A 24 18.48 6.66 1.28
C LEU A 24 17.23 5.81 1.52
N ALA A 25 17.31 4.76 2.35
CA ALA A 25 16.17 3.90 2.65
C ALA A 25 14.99 4.69 3.22
N TYR A 26 15.26 5.57 4.19
CA TYR A 26 14.23 6.43 4.77
C TYR A 26 13.66 7.44 3.76
N GLY A 27 14.51 8.06 2.95
CA GLY A 27 14.09 8.93 1.85
C GLY A 27 13.23 8.20 0.82
N THR A 28 13.57 6.96 0.49
CA THR A 28 12.75 6.12 -0.42
C THR A 28 11.39 5.80 0.18
N TYR A 29 11.35 5.46 1.47
CA TYR A 29 10.12 5.17 2.20
C TYR A 29 9.19 6.39 2.23
N LEU A 30 9.73 7.56 2.55
CA LEU A 30 8.97 8.81 2.54
C LEU A 30 8.48 9.18 1.13
N GLY A 31 9.33 9.02 0.10
CA GLY A 31 8.95 9.26 -1.29
C GLY A 31 7.78 8.38 -1.73
N MET A 32 7.85 7.08 -1.45
CA MET A 32 6.74 6.15 -1.75
C MET A 32 5.44 6.52 -1.03
N GLY A 33 5.54 7.04 0.21
CA GLY A 33 4.40 7.53 0.96
C GLY A 33 3.78 8.78 0.35
N ALA A 34 4.61 9.76 -0.03
CA ALA A 34 4.18 11.04 -0.60
C ALA A 34 3.53 10.90 -1.98
N ASP A 35 4.02 9.97 -2.80
CA ASP A 35 3.50 9.73 -4.15
C ASP A 35 2.22 8.87 -4.16
N THR A 36 1.82 8.31 -3.02
CA THR A 36 0.55 7.60 -2.90
C THR A 36 -0.61 8.60 -2.91
N LYS A 37 -1.36 8.62 -4.02
CA LYS A 37 -2.48 9.53 -4.22
C LYS A 37 -3.79 8.83 -3.90
N TYR A 38 -4.61 9.47 -3.07
CA TYR A 38 -5.96 9.02 -2.78
C TYR A 38 -6.97 9.92 -3.50
N ARG A 39 -7.94 9.30 -4.18
CA ARG A 39 -9.07 10.00 -4.79
C ARG A 39 -10.35 9.42 -4.21
N TYR A 40 -11.22 10.31 -3.76
CA TYR A 40 -12.48 9.96 -3.12
C TYR A 40 -13.64 10.42 -3.98
N ALA A 41 -14.70 9.62 -4.02
CA ALA A 41 -15.99 10.05 -4.54
C ALA A 41 -17.08 9.59 -3.57
N ILE A 42 -17.85 10.53 -3.04
CA ILE A 42 -19.01 10.27 -2.18
C ILE A 42 -20.26 10.50 -3.03
N SER A 43 -21.17 9.53 -3.02
CA SER A 43 -22.40 9.55 -3.79
C SER A 43 -23.55 8.94 -2.98
N ASP A 44 -24.77 9.03 -3.51
CA ASP A 44 -25.94 8.40 -2.88
C ASP A 44 -25.86 6.87 -2.85
N LEU A 45 -25.00 6.28 -3.69
CA LEU A 45 -24.72 4.83 -3.72
C LEU A 45 -23.68 4.42 -2.67
N GLY A 46 -22.82 5.35 -2.23
CA GLY A 46 -21.73 5.05 -1.31
C GLY A 46 -20.45 5.81 -1.61
N LEU A 47 -19.36 5.35 -0.98
CA LEU A 47 -18.01 5.89 -1.05
C LEU A 47 -17.16 5.03 -1.98
N ILE A 48 -16.46 5.69 -2.90
CA ILE A 48 -15.41 5.09 -3.71
C ILE A 48 -14.09 5.72 -3.29
N GLN A 49 -13.17 4.90 -2.80
CA GLN A 49 -11.79 5.28 -2.53
C GLN A 49 -10.88 4.62 -3.56
N LYS A 50 -10.22 5.43 -4.38
CA LYS A 50 -9.18 4.98 -5.30
C LYS A 50 -7.83 5.35 -4.71
N LYS A 51 -7.05 4.34 -4.38
CA LYS A 51 -5.66 4.48 -3.96
C LYS A 51 -4.77 4.16 -5.15
N ASN A 52 -4.05 5.17 -5.60
CA ASN A 52 -3.05 5.02 -6.64
C ASN A 52 -1.68 5.05 -5.97
N LYS A 53 -1.08 3.87 -5.83
CA LYS A 53 0.30 3.76 -5.37
C LYS A 53 1.19 3.95 -6.59
N GLU A 54 1.56 5.20 -6.84
CA GLU A 54 2.56 5.52 -7.86
C GLU A 54 3.94 5.20 -7.31
N GLU A 55 4.73 4.48 -8.09
CA GLU A 55 6.15 4.39 -7.82
C GLU A 55 6.77 5.79 -8.01
N PRO A 56 7.61 6.29 -7.07
CA PRO A 56 8.21 7.59 -7.22
C PRO A 56 8.97 7.71 -8.55
N GLU A 57 8.75 8.80 -9.29
CA GLU A 57 9.35 8.98 -10.62
C GLU A 57 10.88 8.86 -10.60
N TRP A 58 11.50 9.26 -9.48
CA TRP A 58 12.94 9.21 -9.32
C TRP A 58 13.46 7.76 -9.23
N VAL A 59 12.69 6.78 -8.74
CA VAL A 59 13.12 5.37 -8.61
C VAL A 59 13.39 4.79 -9.99
N HIS A 60 12.48 5.00 -10.92
CA HIS A 60 12.65 4.58 -12.31
C HIS A 60 13.88 5.24 -12.95
N LYS A 61 14.05 6.56 -12.76
CA LYS A 61 15.22 7.31 -13.26
C LYS A 61 16.53 6.79 -12.65
N ALA A 62 16.56 6.54 -11.34
CA ALA A 62 17.72 6.02 -10.63
C ALA A 62 18.10 4.62 -11.14
N LEU A 63 17.13 3.71 -11.30
CA LEU A 63 17.37 2.38 -11.85
C LEU A 63 17.96 2.45 -13.26
N ILE A 64 17.46 3.32 -14.12
CA ILE A 64 18.00 3.54 -15.47
C ILE A 64 19.46 4.03 -15.40
N VAL A 65 19.74 5.05 -14.58
CA VAL A 65 21.09 5.60 -14.43
C VAL A 65 22.06 4.54 -13.91
N THR A 66 21.70 3.81 -12.85
CA THR A 66 22.52 2.72 -12.30
C THR A 66 22.74 1.63 -13.35
N SER A 67 21.73 1.29 -14.15
CA SER A 67 21.86 0.32 -15.23
C SER A 67 22.89 0.76 -16.28
N TRP A 68 22.87 2.03 -16.68
CA TRP A 68 23.86 2.58 -17.61
C TRP A 68 25.27 2.54 -17.03
N VAL A 69 25.45 2.91 -15.76
CA VAL A 69 26.75 2.83 -15.08
C VAL A 69 27.27 1.39 -15.04
N CYS A 70 26.42 0.43 -14.68
CA CYS A 70 26.78 -0.99 -14.67
C CYS A 70 27.13 -1.52 -16.06
N ALA A 71 26.35 -1.16 -17.09
CA ALA A 71 26.59 -1.60 -18.46
C ALA A 71 27.89 -1.02 -19.03
N VAL A 72 28.10 0.30 -18.90
CA VAL A 72 29.30 0.99 -19.36
C VAL A 72 30.54 0.51 -18.60
N GLY A 73 30.45 0.42 -17.27
CA GLY A 73 31.54 -0.10 -16.43
C GLY A 73 31.94 -1.54 -16.79
N SER A 74 30.96 -2.38 -17.11
CA SER A 74 31.19 -3.76 -17.56
C SER A 74 31.96 -3.82 -18.88
N VAL A 75 31.62 -2.95 -19.84
CA VAL A 75 32.34 -2.84 -21.13
C VAL A 75 33.78 -2.38 -20.93
N PHE A 76 34.01 -1.37 -20.08
CA PHE A 76 35.36 -0.90 -19.75
C PHE A 76 36.20 -1.98 -19.06
N ALA A 77 35.61 -2.70 -18.10
CA ALA A 77 36.30 -3.77 -17.39
C ALA A 77 36.78 -4.88 -18.35
N VAL A 78 35.94 -5.29 -19.30
CA VAL A 78 36.32 -6.29 -20.32
C VAL A 78 37.39 -5.75 -21.27
N THR A 79 37.33 -4.46 -21.62
CA THR A 79 38.32 -3.82 -22.50
C THR A 79 39.71 -3.77 -21.85
N ILE A 80 39.79 -3.48 -20.55
CA ILE A 80 41.06 -3.30 -19.82
C ILE A 80 41.63 -4.64 -19.36
N ALA A 81 40.81 -5.49 -18.72
CA ALA A 81 41.26 -6.72 -18.08
C ALA A 81 41.13 -7.96 -18.98
N GLY A 82 40.52 -7.81 -20.16
CA GLY A 82 40.37 -8.85 -21.16
C GLY A 82 39.13 -9.74 -20.99
N PRO A 83 38.94 -10.73 -21.89
CA PRO A 83 37.72 -11.53 -21.96
C PRO A 83 37.43 -12.42 -20.75
N SER A 84 38.44 -12.71 -19.92
CA SER A 84 38.30 -13.56 -18.72
C SER A 84 37.36 -12.96 -17.67
N VAL A 85 37.17 -11.64 -17.65
CA VAL A 85 36.29 -10.94 -16.70
C VAL A 85 34.81 -10.95 -17.15
N LEU A 86 34.55 -11.41 -18.38
CA LEU A 86 33.21 -11.43 -19.00
C LEU A 86 32.20 -12.28 -18.21
N ALA A 87 32.64 -13.33 -17.52
CA ALA A 87 31.72 -14.18 -16.74
C ALA A 87 31.07 -13.41 -15.57
N GLY A 88 31.81 -12.49 -14.92
CA GLY A 88 31.29 -11.65 -13.85
C GLY A 88 30.52 -10.43 -14.37
N THR A 89 31.04 -9.77 -15.40
CA THR A 89 30.43 -8.57 -15.98
C THR A 89 29.20 -8.89 -16.84
N GLY A 90 29.12 -10.08 -17.43
CA GLY A 90 27.96 -10.55 -18.17
C GLY A 90 26.70 -10.61 -17.31
N ILE A 91 26.81 -11.06 -16.06
CA ILE A 91 25.70 -11.05 -15.08
C ILE A 91 25.25 -9.61 -14.80
N LEU A 92 26.19 -8.67 -14.63
CA LEU A 92 25.88 -7.25 -14.43
C LEU A 92 25.20 -6.61 -15.64
N ILE A 93 25.59 -6.98 -16.85
CA ILE A 93 24.95 -6.53 -18.09
C ILE A 93 23.51 -7.06 -18.19
N PHE A 94 23.28 -8.35 -17.93
CA PHE A 94 21.93 -8.90 -17.90
C PHE A 94 21.05 -8.26 -16.83
N PHE A 95 21.61 -8.02 -15.64
CA PHE A 95 20.93 -7.30 -14.56
C PHE A 95 20.57 -5.87 -14.98
N ALA A 96 21.48 -5.13 -15.61
CA ALA A 96 21.23 -3.81 -16.16
C ALA A 96 20.12 -3.82 -17.23
N PHE A 97 20.13 -4.79 -18.16
CA PHE A 97 19.07 -4.93 -19.15
C PHE A 97 17.70 -5.23 -18.52
N SER A 98 17.67 -6.08 -17.49
CA SER A 98 16.44 -6.38 -16.76
C SER A 98 15.87 -5.13 -16.07
N MET A 99 16.73 -4.32 -15.47
CA MET A 99 16.33 -3.07 -14.81
C MET A 99 15.84 -2.02 -15.81
N MET A 100 16.50 -1.86 -16.97
CA MET A 100 16.07 -0.92 -18.02
C MET A 100 14.71 -1.27 -18.64
N LYS A 101 14.33 -2.56 -18.65
CA LYS A 101 13.04 -3.01 -19.17
C LYS A 101 11.92 -3.02 -18.13
N ARG A 102 12.22 -2.68 -16.87
CA ARG A 102 11.23 -2.70 -15.80
C ARG A 102 10.19 -1.60 -16.02
N GLN A 103 8.91 -1.98 -16.03
CA GLN A 103 7.81 -1.03 -15.94
C GLN A 103 7.56 -0.66 -14.47
N PRO A 104 7.24 0.62 -14.18
CA PRO A 104 6.91 1.03 -12.82
C PRO A 104 5.70 0.25 -12.30
N GLN A 105 5.80 -0.23 -11.06
CA GLN A 105 4.74 -1.05 -10.46
C GLN A 105 3.67 -0.15 -9.83
N ASN A 106 2.83 0.43 -10.68
CA ASN A 106 1.68 1.20 -10.20
C ASN A 106 0.55 0.23 -9.83
N LYS A 107 0.17 0.22 -8.55
CA LYS A 107 -0.99 -0.54 -8.08
C LYS A 107 -2.15 0.42 -7.87
N LEU A 108 -3.26 0.13 -8.54
CA LEU A 108 -4.52 0.83 -8.34
C LEU A 108 -5.43 -0.07 -7.51
N GLU A 109 -5.68 0.34 -6.27
CA GLU A 109 -6.62 -0.30 -5.36
C GLU A 109 -7.89 0.56 -5.34
N THR A 110 -9.06 -0.07 -5.55
CA THR A 110 -10.35 0.61 -5.43
C THR A 110 -11.15 -0.07 -4.32
N CYS A 111 -11.38 0.66 -3.24
CA CYS A 111 -12.32 0.27 -2.19
C CYS A 111 -13.68 0.91 -2.50
N ILE A 112 -14.76 0.14 -2.38
CA ILE A 112 -16.13 0.60 -2.55
C ILE A 112 -16.89 0.24 -1.29
N SER A 113 -17.41 1.26 -0.61
CA SER A 113 -18.26 1.10 0.57
C SER A 113 -19.66 1.57 0.22
N MET A 114 -20.60 0.63 0.15
CA MET A 114 -22.01 0.93 -0.15
C MET A 114 -22.67 1.67 1.02
N ARG A 115 -23.60 2.57 0.70
CA ARG A 115 -24.30 3.37 1.71
C ARG A 115 -25.00 2.53 2.78
N ASP A 116 -25.66 1.44 2.37
CA ASP A 116 -26.41 0.56 3.29
C ASP A 116 -25.51 -0.16 4.30
N HIS A 117 -24.19 -0.13 4.08
CA HIS A 117 -23.20 -0.74 4.95
C HIS A 117 -22.48 0.27 5.84
N TRP A 118 -22.77 1.57 5.72
CA TRP A 118 -22.19 2.59 6.58
C TRP A 118 -22.71 2.46 8.00
N LEU A 119 -21.79 2.56 8.97
CA LEU A 119 -22.10 2.38 10.38
C LEU A 119 -22.07 3.73 11.10
N LYS A 120 -20.91 4.37 11.10
CA LYS A 120 -20.70 5.68 11.73
C LYS A 120 -19.42 6.34 11.25
N VAL A 121 -19.23 7.59 11.65
CA VAL A 121 -18.11 8.42 11.26
C VAL A 121 -17.42 8.98 12.51
N GLN A 122 -16.10 8.93 12.52
CA GLN A 122 -15.28 9.70 13.44
C GLN A 122 -14.37 10.64 12.67
N TYR A 123 -14.05 11.80 13.22
CA TYR A 123 -13.18 12.75 12.54
C TYR A 123 -12.29 13.52 13.51
N ASN A 124 -11.21 14.09 12.98
CA ASN A 124 -10.34 14.99 13.73
C ASN A 124 -10.02 16.22 12.88
N LYS A 125 -10.41 17.40 13.37
CA LYS A 125 -10.21 18.67 12.66
C LYS A 125 -8.74 19.06 12.54
N GLN A 126 -7.93 18.78 13.56
CA GLN A 126 -6.49 19.12 13.58
C GLN A 126 -5.72 18.39 12.47
N ARG A 127 -6.01 17.10 12.28
CA ARG A 127 -5.40 16.23 11.27
C ARG A 127 -6.15 16.23 9.94
N LYS A 128 -7.32 16.87 9.89
CA LYS A 128 -8.20 16.94 8.71
C LYS A 128 -8.51 15.55 8.15
N VAL A 129 -8.84 14.62 9.04
CA VAL A 129 -9.10 13.22 8.70
C VAL A 129 -10.50 12.83 9.15
N ILE A 130 -11.15 12.02 8.31
CA ILE A 130 -12.43 11.39 8.57
C ILE A 130 -12.23 9.88 8.45
N VAL A 131 -12.74 9.13 9.41
CA VAL A 131 -12.77 7.67 9.43
C VAL A 131 -14.22 7.25 9.29
N LEU A 132 -14.54 6.61 8.17
CA LEU A 132 -15.85 6.02 7.92
C LEU A 132 -15.78 4.54 8.27
N TYR A 133 -16.53 4.13 9.29
CA TYR A 133 -16.69 2.73 9.64
C TYR A 133 -17.82 2.13 8.82
N HIS A 134 -17.57 0.97 8.21
CA HIS A 134 -18.55 0.31 7.36
C HIS A 134 -18.39 -1.20 7.39
N LYS A 135 -19.47 -1.92 7.07
CA LYS A 135 -19.40 -3.34 6.74
C LYS A 135 -18.78 -3.52 5.35
N PHE A 136 -18.12 -4.64 5.14
CA PHE A 136 -17.62 -5.05 3.85
C PHE A 136 -17.79 -6.56 3.66
N ASP A 137 -17.72 -6.98 2.40
CA ASP A 137 -17.70 -8.36 1.94
C ASP A 137 -16.41 -8.54 1.15
N ASP A 138 -15.61 -9.52 1.52
CA ASP A 138 -14.31 -9.79 0.91
C ASP A 138 -14.16 -11.29 0.61
N CYS A 139 -13.28 -11.58 -0.34
CA CYS A 139 -13.01 -12.92 -0.82
C CYS A 139 -11.51 -13.08 -1.08
N GLU A 140 -10.85 -13.90 -0.27
CA GLU A 140 -9.40 -14.10 -0.29
C GLU A 140 -9.01 -15.57 -0.25
N TYR A 141 -7.77 -15.86 -0.65
CA TYR A 141 -7.22 -17.21 -0.51
C TYR A 141 -6.73 -17.43 0.92
N GLU A 142 -7.15 -18.52 1.57
CA GLU A 142 -6.71 -18.85 2.93
C GLU A 142 -5.28 -19.37 2.98
N ASP A 143 -4.81 -19.97 1.89
CA ASP A 143 -3.53 -20.65 1.82
C ASP A 143 -2.68 -20.16 0.66
N VAL A 144 -1.36 -20.23 0.85
CA VAL A 144 -0.37 -19.84 -0.18
C VAL A 144 -0.50 -20.69 -1.45
N MET A 145 -0.94 -21.93 -1.32
CA MET A 145 -1.17 -22.85 -2.44
C MET A 145 -2.49 -22.56 -3.16
N ARG A 146 -3.31 -21.62 -2.66
CA ARG A 146 -4.58 -21.18 -3.24
C ARG A 146 -5.56 -22.31 -3.48
N THR A 147 -5.58 -23.28 -2.56
CA THR A 147 -6.48 -24.43 -2.61
C THR A 147 -7.84 -24.14 -1.99
N LYS A 148 -7.92 -23.12 -1.14
CA LYS A 148 -9.15 -22.68 -0.48
C LYS A 148 -9.36 -21.19 -0.62
N VAL A 149 -10.63 -20.81 -0.73
CA VAL A 149 -11.09 -19.43 -0.83
C VAL A 149 -12.04 -19.17 0.34
N LEU A 150 -11.71 -18.20 1.18
CA LEU A 150 -12.58 -17.68 2.23
C LEU A 150 -13.36 -16.50 1.68
N ARG A 151 -14.68 -16.59 1.69
CA ARG A 151 -15.54 -15.41 1.57
C ARG A 151 -16.02 -15.03 2.96
N TYR A 152 -15.93 -13.76 3.29
CA TYR A 152 -16.36 -13.28 4.60
C TYR A 152 -16.90 -11.87 4.57
N HIS A 153 -17.80 -11.62 5.49
CA HIS A 153 -18.32 -10.33 5.83
C HIS A 153 -17.76 -9.90 7.18
N SER A 154 -17.22 -8.69 7.21
CA SER A 154 -16.68 -8.09 8.43
C SER A 154 -16.94 -6.58 8.44
N VAL A 155 -16.38 -5.94 9.44
CA VAL A 155 -16.35 -4.47 9.60
C VAL A 155 -14.94 -3.96 9.41
N GLY A 156 -14.85 -2.77 8.84
CA GLY A 156 -13.59 -2.08 8.63
C GLY A 156 -13.79 -0.58 8.57
N ASP A 157 -12.71 0.09 8.20
CA ASP A 157 -12.59 1.54 8.20
C ASP A 157 -11.99 2.04 6.88
N SER A 158 -12.56 3.13 6.38
CA SER A 158 -12.04 3.88 5.24
C SER A 158 -11.66 5.28 5.69
N TYR A 159 -10.40 5.65 5.44
CA TYR A 159 -9.88 6.98 5.75
C TYR A 159 -10.10 7.94 4.59
N LEU A 160 -10.62 9.12 4.89
CA LEU A 160 -10.66 10.25 3.98
C LEU A 160 -9.76 11.36 4.56
N PHE A 161 -8.80 11.78 3.75
CA PHE A 161 -7.89 12.87 4.09
C PHE A 161 -8.30 14.13 3.34
N CYS A 162 -8.65 15.18 4.09
CA CYS A 162 -9.06 16.47 3.54
C CYS A 162 -7.87 17.42 3.44
N ASN A 163 -7.82 18.20 2.36
CA ASN A 163 -6.76 19.19 2.17
C ASN A 163 -6.96 20.39 3.10
N THR A 164 -8.23 20.79 3.32
CA THR A 164 -8.59 21.96 4.13
C THR A 164 -9.62 21.61 5.22
N LEU A 165 -9.71 22.47 6.23
CA LEU A 165 -10.73 22.33 7.28
C LEU A 165 -12.14 22.53 6.72
N SER A 166 -12.32 23.52 5.83
CA SER A 166 -13.62 23.78 5.19
C SER A 166 -14.10 22.59 4.37
N GLU A 167 -13.19 21.91 3.64
CA GLU A 167 -13.53 20.66 2.93
C GLU A 167 -14.00 19.57 3.89
N LEU A 168 -13.32 19.40 5.03
CA LEU A 168 -13.74 18.45 6.05
C LEU A 168 -15.14 18.78 6.57
N GLU A 169 -15.40 20.04 6.92
CA GLU A 169 -16.68 20.48 7.47
C GLU A 169 -17.83 20.26 6.47
N VAL A 170 -17.61 20.53 5.18
CA VAL A 170 -18.60 20.25 4.12
C VAL A 170 -18.89 18.75 4.00
N ILE A 171 -17.86 17.90 4.10
CA ILE A 171 -18.05 16.45 4.03
C ILE A 171 -18.81 15.95 5.26
N ILE A 172 -18.45 16.41 6.46
CA ILE A 172 -19.14 16.06 7.71
C ILE A 172 -20.60 16.51 7.69
N ASP A 173 -20.87 17.74 7.26
CA ASP A 173 -22.23 18.24 7.09
C ASP A 173 -23.05 17.36 6.14
N SER A 174 -22.45 16.89 5.04
CA SER A 174 -23.12 15.95 4.13
C SER A 174 -23.38 14.59 4.79
N LEU A 175 -22.40 14.02 5.49
CA LEU A 175 -22.53 12.73 6.19
C LEU A 175 -23.61 12.79 7.28
N GLU A 176 -23.63 13.86 8.06
CA GLU A 176 -24.59 14.07 9.14
C GLU A 176 -25.99 14.43 8.61
N ASN A 177 -26.12 15.47 7.79
CA ASN A 177 -27.42 16.02 7.42
C ASN A 177 -28.05 15.36 6.20
N LYS A 178 -27.26 14.97 5.19
CA LYS A 178 -27.79 14.33 3.97
C LYS A 178 -27.91 12.81 4.15
N PHE A 179 -26.89 12.19 4.76
CA PHE A 179 -26.83 10.74 4.89
C PHE A 179 -27.30 10.21 6.25
N ASN A 180 -27.55 11.09 7.23
CA ASN A 180 -28.03 10.74 8.56
C ASN A 180 -27.09 9.77 9.31
N LEU A 181 -25.78 10.00 9.19
CA LEU A 181 -24.75 9.26 9.92
C LEU A 181 -24.36 9.96 11.21
N GLU A 182 -24.10 9.17 12.25
CA GLU A 182 -23.49 9.65 13.48
C GLU A 182 -22.03 10.08 13.20
N CYS A 183 -21.75 11.37 13.38
CA CYS A 183 -20.42 11.97 13.21
C CYS A 183 -19.87 12.43 14.56
N THR A 184 -18.76 11.84 15.02
CA THR A 184 -18.14 12.20 16.32
C THR A 184 -16.75 12.80 16.13
N GLU A 185 -16.49 13.96 16.74
CA GLU A 185 -15.14 14.52 16.79
C GLU A 185 -14.29 13.79 17.84
N VAL A 186 -13.11 13.31 17.43
CA VAL A 186 -12.13 12.65 18.30
C VAL A 186 -10.91 13.55 18.43
N MET A 187 -10.67 14.08 19.64
CA MET A 187 -9.59 15.03 19.89
C MET A 187 -8.19 14.39 19.80
N ASP A 188 -8.01 13.20 20.38
CA ASP A 188 -6.76 12.46 20.24
C ASP A 188 -6.74 11.67 18.93
N HIS A 189 -6.08 12.24 17.93
CA HIS A 189 -5.93 11.60 16.62
C HIS A 189 -5.27 10.22 16.66
N ARG A 190 -4.54 9.87 17.71
CA ARG A 190 -3.92 8.54 17.82
C ARG A 190 -4.96 7.43 17.96
N LEU A 191 -6.14 7.76 18.49
CA LEU A 191 -7.25 6.82 18.61
C LEU A 191 -7.93 6.53 17.26
N LEU A 192 -7.64 7.33 16.23
CA LEU A 192 -8.18 7.12 14.90
C LEU A 192 -7.34 6.18 14.04
N PHE A 193 -6.12 5.80 14.46
CA PHE A 193 -5.21 5.01 13.64
C PHE A 193 -4.68 3.80 14.41
N GLY A 194 -4.61 2.65 13.73
CA GLY A 194 -4.00 1.43 14.26
C GLY A 194 -4.98 0.26 14.31
N ALA A 195 -4.46 -0.92 14.63
CA ALA A 195 -5.26 -2.15 14.67
C ALA A 195 -6.35 -2.12 15.75
N ASP A 196 -6.09 -1.42 16.86
CA ASP A 196 -7.01 -1.29 18.00
C ASP A 196 -7.90 -0.03 17.91
N ALA A 197 -7.88 0.68 16.77
CA ALA A 197 -8.64 1.92 16.59
C ALA A 197 -10.13 1.70 16.33
N LEU A 198 -10.57 0.45 16.13
CA LEU A 198 -11.99 0.16 15.94
C LEU A 198 -12.78 0.48 17.23
N PRO A 199 -13.85 1.29 17.15
CA PRO A 199 -14.73 1.53 18.27
C PRO A 199 -15.39 0.23 18.76
N ASN A 200 -15.55 0.08 20.08
CA ASN A 200 -16.05 -1.15 20.70
C ASN A 200 -17.38 -1.65 20.13
N ASP A 201 -18.30 -0.74 19.81
CA ASP A 201 -19.59 -1.03 19.20
C ASP A 201 -19.46 -1.54 17.76
N VAL A 202 -18.50 -1.03 16.99
CA VAL A 202 -18.17 -1.53 15.64
C VAL A 202 -17.49 -2.90 15.77
N ALA A 203 -16.52 -3.03 16.66
CA ALA A 203 -15.78 -4.28 16.91
C ALA A 203 -16.68 -5.41 17.45
N ALA A 204 -17.81 -5.08 18.09
CA ALA A 204 -18.77 -6.07 18.57
C ALA A 204 -19.61 -6.70 17.44
N ILE A 205 -19.58 -6.16 16.22
CA ILE A 205 -20.28 -6.72 15.07
C ILE A 205 -19.58 -8.04 14.67
N PRO A 206 -20.32 -9.16 14.57
CA PRO A 206 -19.71 -10.46 14.38
C PRO A 206 -19.14 -10.63 12.97
N PHE A 207 -17.93 -11.18 12.89
CA PHE A 207 -17.36 -11.75 11.66
C PHE A 207 -18.21 -12.94 11.19
N ARG A 208 -18.49 -12.99 9.88
CA ARG A 208 -19.21 -14.11 9.24
C ARG A 208 -18.45 -14.53 8.01
N GLY A 209 -17.96 -15.77 7.97
CA GLY A 209 -17.23 -16.26 6.81
C GLY A 209 -17.35 -17.75 6.64
N THR A 210 -17.12 -18.21 5.41
CA THR A 210 -17.06 -19.62 5.09
C THR A 210 -16.05 -19.90 3.99
N SER A 211 -15.42 -21.07 4.08
CA SER A 211 -14.33 -21.46 3.20
C SER A 211 -14.84 -22.46 2.16
N TYR A 212 -14.46 -22.22 0.92
CA TYR A 212 -14.79 -23.04 -0.25
C TYR A 212 -13.51 -23.62 -0.85
N SER A 213 -13.62 -24.75 -1.55
CA SER A 213 -12.48 -25.22 -2.35
C SER A 213 -12.29 -24.30 -3.57
N ALA A 214 -11.05 -24.08 -3.98
CA ALA A 214 -10.79 -23.25 -5.16
C ALA A 214 -11.42 -23.85 -6.44
N GLU A 215 -11.48 -25.18 -6.54
CA GLU A 215 -12.12 -25.89 -7.66
C GLU A 215 -13.61 -25.52 -7.76
N ASP A 216 -14.36 -25.60 -6.67
CA ASP A 216 -15.79 -25.21 -6.63
C ASP A 216 -15.99 -23.75 -7.05
N VAL A 217 -15.09 -22.85 -6.59
CA VAL A 217 -15.14 -21.43 -6.95
C VAL A 217 -14.90 -21.22 -8.45
N PHE A 218 -13.97 -21.97 -9.05
CA PHE A 218 -13.72 -21.89 -10.49
C PHE A 218 -14.90 -22.42 -11.31
N GLU A 219 -15.58 -23.48 -10.85
CA GLU A 219 -16.79 -23.99 -11.49
C GLU A 219 -17.96 -22.99 -11.42
N LEU A 220 -18.19 -22.39 -10.25
CA LEU A 220 -19.20 -21.33 -10.08
C LEU A 220 -18.89 -20.14 -10.99
N ARG A 221 -17.63 -19.72 -11.05
CA ARG A 221 -17.20 -18.65 -11.96
C ARG A 221 -17.43 -19.00 -13.43
N ALA A 222 -17.14 -20.23 -13.85
CA ALA A 222 -17.34 -20.67 -15.23
C ALA A 222 -18.83 -20.66 -15.63
N THR A 223 -19.73 -20.85 -14.66
CA THR A 223 -21.18 -20.80 -14.87
C THR A 223 -21.79 -19.42 -14.59
N ASN A 224 -20.96 -18.39 -14.30
CA ASN A 224 -21.40 -17.06 -13.82
C ASN A 224 -22.34 -17.13 -12.60
N ALA A 225 -22.24 -18.18 -11.80
CA ALA A 225 -22.96 -18.30 -10.55
C ALA A 225 -22.22 -17.54 -9.43
N PRO A 226 -22.94 -16.83 -8.56
CA PRO A 226 -22.32 -16.20 -7.40
C PRO A 226 -21.84 -17.27 -6.42
N LEU A 227 -20.75 -16.98 -5.71
CA LEU A 227 -20.45 -17.68 -4.47
C LEU A 227 -21.63 -17.51 -3.51
N PRO A 228 -22.07 -18.56 -2.79
CA PRO A 228 -23.13 -18.42 -1.82
C PRO A 228 -22.79 -17.34 -0.78
N ASP A 229 -23.74 -16.42 -0.59
CA ASP A 229 -23.67 -15.36 0.40
C ASP A 229 -24.13 -15.87 1.76
N TRP A 230 -23.50 -15.42 2.82
CA TRP A 230 -24.00 -15.59 4.19
C TRP A 230 -24.48 -14.22 4.66
N GLU A 231 -25.72 -13.87 4.30
CA GLU A 231 -26.31 -12.57 4.61
C GLU A 231 -26.19 -12.23 6.11
N TYR A 232 -25.91 -10.96 6.39
CA TYR A 232 -26.11 -10.37 7.71
C TYR A 232 -27.60 -10.47 8.08
N ARG A 233 -27.99 -11.47 8.87
CA ARG A 233 -29.27 -11.40 9.61
C ARG A 233 -29.19 -10.39 10.74
#